data_AF-A0A5N5QB26-F1
#
_entry.id   AF-A0A5N5QB26-F1
#
_cell.length_a   1.000
_cell.length_b   1.000
_cell.length_c   1.000
_cell.angle_alpha   90.00
_cell.angle_beta   90.00
_cell.angle_gamma   90.00
#
_symmetry.space_group_name_H-M   'P 1'
#
loop_
_entity.id
_entity.type
_entity.pdbx_description
1 polymer ?
#
loop_
_entity_poly.entity_id
_entity_poly.type
_entity_poly.pdbx_seq_one_letter_code
_entity_poly.pdbx_strand_id
1 'polypeptide(L)'
;MMFRIPLFLLAVGTLCLAAPSASLDHVARNAVQKGATWGGPGGSPFDDSTSLGPNPRLTSITLRGANRLDAISFTLASGKTFHHGGWGGSPRTLTLGRNEIIVYAKLCEEEKSEAANFTNRSVRIHYALVTTNTGRTISVGRTTRFCREFRAPAGKGVVGGHGRSAKEVDRLGFVYAPKV
;
A
#
# COMPACT_ATOMS: atom_id res chain seq x y z
N MET A 1 7.22 51.61 -70.88
CA MET A 1 7.38 50.16 -70.62
C MET A 1 7.76 50.00 -69.15
N MET A 2 7.34 48.89 -68.52
CA MET A 2 7.62 48.45 -67.13
C MET A 2 6.57 48.80 -66.07
N PHE A 3 5.53 47.95 -66.05
CA PHE A 3 4.68 47.66 -64.89
C PHE A 3 5.50 46.98 -63.79
N ARG A 4 5.24 47.32 -62.51
CA ARG A 4 5.66 46.52 -61.35
C ARG A 4 4.44 46.17 -60.50
N ILE A 5 4.19 44.87 -60.41
CA ILE A 5 3.11 44.23 -59.64
C ILE A 5 3.64 43.98 -58.21
N PRO A 6 2.88 44.26 -57.13
CA PRO A 6 3.23 43.77 -55.81
C PRO A 6 2.65 42.37 -55.60
N LEU A 7 3.53 41.44 -55.25
CA LEU A 7 3.23 40.06 -54.89
C LEU A 7 2.72 40.03 -53.44
N PHE A 8 1.43 39.81 -53.24
CA PHE A 8 0.83 39.57 -51.92
C PHE A 8 1.19 38.15 -51.44
N LEU A 9 1.95 38.06 -50.34
CA LEU A 9 2.31 36.81 -49.69
C LEU A 9 1.22 36.45 -48.67
N LEU A 10 0.41 35.43 -48.96
CA LEU A 10 -0.57 34.85 -48.02
C LEU A 10 0.15 33.91 -47.05
N ALA A 11 0.36 34.35 -45.82
CA ALA A 11 0.82 33.51 -44.73
C ALA A 11 -0.34 32.64 -44.24
N VAL A 12 -0.32 31.35 -44.61
CA VAL A 12 -1.26 30.35 -44.09
C VAL A 12 -0.85 30.01 -42.66
N GLY A 13 -1.56 30.57 -41.69
CA GLY A 13 -1.38 30.26 -40.27
C GLY A 13 -1.83 28.83 -39.96
N THR A 14 -0.88 27.97 -39.58
CA THR A 14 -1.17 26.63 -39.09
C THR A 14 -1.82 26.74 -37.70
N LEU A 15 -3.13 26.49 -37.63
CA LEU A 15 -3.85 26.38 -36.37
C LEU A 15 -3.49 25.03 -35.72
N CYS A 16 -2.53 25.05 -34.80
CA CYS A 16 -2.15 23.87 -34.02
C CYS A 16 -3.21 23.66 -32.92
N LEU A 17 -4.14 22.72 -33.14
CA LEU A 17 -5.05 22.21 -32.12
C LEU A 17 -4.26 21.34 -31.14
N ALA A 18 -3.78 21.92 -30.04
CA ALA A 18 -3.29 21.17 -28.90
C ALA A 18 -4.48 20.55 -28.16
N ALA A 19 -4.78 19.28 -28.40
CA ALA A 19 -5.71 18.53 -27.55
C ALA A 19 -5.08 18.34 -26.16
N PRO A 20 -5.78 18.63 -25.06
CA PRO A 20 -5.25 18.39 -23.73
C PRO A 20 -5.05 16.89 -23.51
N SER A 21 -3.81 16.48 -23.21
CA SER A 21 -3.42 15.12 -22.84
C SER A 21 -3.92 14.78 -21.43
N ALA A 22 -5.24 14.72 -21.23
CA ALA A 22 -5.84 14.57 -19.90
C ALA A 22 -6.16 13.12 -19.49
N SER A 23 -5.83 12.09 -20.27
CA SER A 23 -6.44 10.76 -20.11
C SER A 23 -5.51 9.60 -19.69
N LEU A 24 -4.19 9.79 -19.58
CA LEU A 24 -3.28 8.75 -19.08
C LEU A 24 -2.75 9.04 -17.67
N ASP A 25 -2.35 10.28 -17.39
CA ASP A 25 -1.82 10.67 -16.08
C ASP A 25 -2.89 10.66 -14.97
N HIS A 26 -4.14 11.01 -15.29
CA HIS A 26 -5.23 11.03 -14.31
C HIS A 26 -5.69 9.62 -13.92
N VAL A 27 -5.69 8.69 -14.88
CA VAL A 27 -6.03 7.28 -14.65
C VAL A 27 -4.92 6.59 -13.85
N ALA A 28 -3.65 6.88 -14.13
CA ALA A 28 -2.51 6.35 -13.36
C ALA A 28 -2.50 6.82 -11.89
N ARG A 29 -2.90 8.07 -11.62
CA ARG A 29 -3.05 8.58 -10.24
C ARG A 29 -4.17 7.89 -9.46
N ASN A 30 -5.23 7.48 -10.15
CA ASN A 30 -6.37 6.80 -9.55
C ASN A 30 -6.22 5.27 -9.38
N ALA A 31 -5.12 4.69 -9.87
CA ALA A 31 -4.91 3.25 -9.83
C ALA A 31 -4.52 2.74 -8.43
N VAL A 32 -5.00 1.54 -8.11
CA VAL A 32 -4.50 0.73 -6.99
C VAL A 32 -3.01 0.43 -7.23
N GLN A 33 -2.18 0.55 -6.18
CA GLN A 33 -0.74 0.34 -6.26
C GLN A 33 -0.27 -0.59 -5.14
N LYS A 34 0.55 -1.59 -5.48
CA LYS A 34 1.24 -2.44 -4.50
C LYS A 34 2.60 -1.84 -4.14
N GLY A 35 2.88 -1.72 -2.84
CA GLY A 35 4.21 -1.43 -2.35
C GLY A 35 5.12 -2.65 -2.36
N ALA A 36 6.40 -2.44 -2.09
CA ALA A 36 7.33 -3.54 -1.80
C ALA A 36 6.85 -4.35 -0.57
N THR A 37 7.42 -5.55 -0.38
CA THR A 37 7.19 -6.38 0.80
C THR A 37 8.44 -6.45 1.69
N TRP A 38 8.25 -6.86 2.95
CA TRP A 38 9.29 -7.21 3.91
C TRP A 38 8.90 -8.51 4.62
N GLY A 39 9.87 -9.34 5.00
CA GLY A 39 9.62 -10.65 5.61
C GLY A 39 10.08 -11.87 4.80
N GLY A 40 9.93 -13.04 5.41
CA GLY A 40 10.47 -14.32 4.95
C GLY A 40 9.64 -15.06 3.89
N PRO A 41 10.11 -16.24 3.46
CA PRO A 41 9.45 -17.07 2.45
C PRO A 41 8.35 -18.00 3.01
N GLY A 42 8.14 -18.03 4.32
CA GLY A 42 7.15 -18.88 4.98
C GLY A 42 5.70 -18.59 4.56
N GLY A 43 4.77 -19.39 5.06
CA GLY A 43 3.33 -19.20 4.85
C GLY A 43 2.84 -19.38 3.41
N SER A 44 1.54 -19.15 3.23
CA SER A 44 0.85 -19.14 1.93
C SER A 44 0.71 -17.70 1.42
N PRO A 45 0.78 -17.46 0.10
CA PRO A 45 0.64 -16.12 -0.46
C PRO A 45 -0.78 -15.57 -0.29
N PHE A 46 -0.89 -14.24 -0.15
CA PHE A 46 -2.15 -13.50 -0.22
C PHE A 46 -1.96 -12.18 -0.98
N ASP A 47 -3.03 -11.70 -1.62
CA ASP A 47 -3.04 -10.42 -2.32
C ASP A 47 -4.47 -9.83 -2.37
N ASP A 48 -4.71 -8.83 -1.52
CA ASP A 48 -6.03 -8.19 -1.39
C ASP A 48 -6.40 -7.34 -2.61
N SER A 49 -5.40 -6.91 -3.41
CA SER A 49 -5.63 -5.99 -4.53
C SER A 49 -6.54 -6.58 -5.61
N THR A 50 -6.56 -7.91 -5.72
CA THR A 50 -7.41 -8.68 -6.64
C THR A 50 -8.89 -8.63 -6.27
N SER A 51 -9.21 -8.21 -5.04
CA SER A 51 -10.54 -8.28 -4.45
C SER A 51 -11.08 -6.92 -4.02
N LEU A 52 -10.43 -5.81 -4.41
CA LEU A 52 -10.90 -4.46 -4.13
C LEU A 52 -12.03 -4.05 -5.08
N GLY A 53 -13.07 -3.42 -4.53
CA GLY A 53 -14.08 -2.74 -5.33
C GLY A 53 -13.61 -1.35 -5.79
N PRO A 54 -14.44 -0.62 -6.56
CA PRO A 54 -14.12 0.77 -6.93
C PRO A 54 -14.03 1.64 -5.67
N ASN A 55 -13.12 2.62 -5.69
CA ASN A 55 -12.95 3.60 -4.60
C ASN A 55 -12.82 2.95 -3.20
N PRO A 56 -11.88 1.99 -3.01
CA PRO A 56 -11.77 1.29 -1.74
C PRO A 56 -11.37 2.26 -0.64
N ARG A 57 -12.09 2.22 0.49
CA ARG A 57 -11.80 3.04 1.67
C ARG A 57 -11.66 2.16 2.89
N LEU A 58 -10.50 2.21 3.54
CA LEU A 58 -10.28 1.53 4.82
C LEU A 58 -11.03 2.26 5.94
N THR A 59 -11.75 1.53 6.79
CA THR A 59 -12.46 2.06 7.96
C THR A 59 -11.85 1.59 9.27
N SER A 60 -11.21 0.42 9.27
CA SER A 60 -10.39 -0.01 10.40
C SER A 60 -9.26 -0.92 9.98
N ILE A 61 -8.18 -0.88 10.77
CA ILE A 61 -7.09 -1.82 10.72
C ILE A 61 -6.90 -2.47 12.09
N THR A 62 -6.72 -3.79 12.10
CA THR A 62 -6.40 -4.53 13.33
C THR A 62 -5.05 -5.20 13.16
N LEU A 63 -4.16 -4.99 14.13
CA LEU A 63 -2.92 -5.74 14.29
C LEU A 63 -3.10 -6.70 15.47
N ARG A 64 -2.87 -7.99 15.27
CA ARG A 64 -2.81 -8.96 16.37
C ARG A 64 -1.36 -9.34 16.62
N GLY A 65 -0.91 -9.26 17.86
CA GLY A 65 0.45 -9.68 18.16
C GLY A 65 0.77 -9.81 19.63
N ALA A 66 1.89 -10.49 19.88
CA ALA A 66 2.55 -10.59 21.19
C ALA A 66 4.05 -10.30 21.00
N ASN A 67 4.87 -11.33 20.86
CA ASN A 67 6.28 -11.18 20.46
C ASN A 67 6.44 -10.94 18.96
N ARG A 68 5.41 -11.27 18.17
CA ARG A 68 5.37 -11.18 16.71
C ARG A 68 4.04 -10.62 16.22
N LEU A 69 3.96 -10.32 14.93
CA LEU A 69 2.70 -10.03 14.25
C LEU A 69 2.02 -11.36 13.89
N ASP A 70 0.98 -11.69 14.62
CA ASP A 70 0.23 -12.94 14.46
C ASP A 70 -0.81 -12.80 13.34
N ALA A 71 -1.44 -11.63 13.22
CA ALA A 71 -2.32 -11.32 12.10
C ALA A 71 -2.47 -9.83 11.84
N ILE A 72 -2.92 -9.53 10.62
CA ILE A 72 -3.36 -8.21 10.20
C ILE A 72 -4.74 -8.33 9.53
N SER A 73 -5.61 -7.36 9.81
CA SER A 73 -6.93 -7.29 9.18
C SER A 73 -7.26 -5.89 8.72
N PHE A 74 -7.92 -5.81 7.56
CA PHE A 74 -8.33 -4.58 6.92
C PHE A 74 -9.83 -4.64 6.68
N THR A 75 -10.60 -3.72 7.27
CA THR A 75 -12.04 -3.62 7.03
C THR A 75 -12.30 -2.39 6.16
N LEU A 76 -12.98 -2.61 5.04
CA LEU A 76 -13.37 -1.56 4.11
C LEU A 76 -14.75 -1.00 4.44
N ALA A 77 -15.01 0.21 3.96
CA ALA A 77 -16.31 0.85 4.02
C ALA A 77 -17.44 0.07 3.34
N SER A 78 -17.10 -0.82 2.39
CA SER A 78 -18.06 -1.73 1.76
C SER A 78 -18.49 -2.88 2.66
N GLY A 79 -17.92 -3.02 3.87
CA GLY A 79 -18.13 -4.16 4.77
C GLY A 79 -17.18 -5.34 4.50
N LYS A 80 -16.46 -5.35 3.36
CA LYS A 80 -15.46 -6.38 3.08
C LYS A 80 -14.32 -6.31 4.10
N THR A 81 -13.94 -7.46 4.64
CA THR A 81 -12.79 -7.60 5.54
C THR A 81 -11.79 -8.60 4.98
N PHE A 82 -10.52 -8.21 4.97
CA PHE A 82 -9.38 -9.09 4.71
C PHE A 82 -8.72 -9.47 6.03
N HIS A 83 -8.35 -10.73 6.21
CA HIS A 83 -7.66 -11.23 7.40
C HIS A 83 -6.54 -12.18 6.98
N HIS A 84 -5.31 -11.90 7.43
CA HIS A 84 -4.12 -12.68 7.12
C HIS A 84 -3.35 -12.99 8.39
N GLY A 85 -2.95 -14.25 8.57
CA GLY A 85 -2.34 -14.75 9.79
C GLY A 85 -3.29 -15.58 10.66
N GLY A 86 -2.89 -15.83 11.90
CA GLY A 86 -3.63 -16.64 12.86
C GLY A 86 -4.38 -15.84 13.92
N TRP A 87 -4.96 -16.56 14.89
CA TRP A 87 -5.77 -15.96 15.97
C TRP A 87 -4.98 -15.68 17.26
N GLY A 88 -3.67 -15.93 17.25
CA GLY A 88 -2.79 -15.64 18.37
C GLY A 88 -2.70 -14.15 18.70
N GLY A 89 -1.91 -13.86 19.73
CA GLY A 89 -1.63 -12.49 20.18
C GLY A 89 -2.87 -11.75 20.69
N SER A 90 -2.66 -10.50 21.08
CA SER A 90 -3.75 -9.59 21.45
C SER A 90 -4.04 -8.61 20.32
N PRO A 91 -5.32 -8.34 20.00
CA PRO A 91 -5.68 -7.37 18.98
C PRO A 91 -5.46 -5.94 19.46
N ARG A 92 -4.93 -5.10 18.57
CA ARG A 92 -4.94 -3.64 18.64
C ARG A 92 -5.62 -3.12 17.38
N THR A 93 -6.76 -2.46 17.55
CA THR A 93 -7.56 -1.96 16.44
C THR A 93 -7.52 -0.44 16.40
N LEU A 94 -7.34 0.10 15.20
CA LEU A 94 -7.46 1.52 14.91
C LEU A 94 -8.64 1.72 13.96
N THR A 95 -9.72 2.29 14.49
CA THR A 95 -10.85 2.78 13.69
C THR A 95 -10.51 4.16 13.15
N LEU A 96 -10.67 4.32 11.84
CA LEU A 96 -10.32 5.52 11.10
C LEU A 96 -11.51 6.48 11.05
N GLY A 97 -11.26 7.73 11.38
CA GLY A 97 -12.22 8.81 11.20
C GLY A 97 -12.50 9.11 9.72
N ARG A 98 -13.50 9.96 9.49
CA ARG A 98 -13.74 10.51 8.15
C ARG A 98 -12.47 11.25 7.69
N ASN A 99 -12.01 10.99 6.46
CA ASN A 99 -10.79 11.54 5.87
C ASN A 99 -9.45 11.09 6.49
N GLU A 100 -9.48 10.16 7.44
CA GLU A 100 -8.29 9.57 8.04
C GLU A 100 -7.83 8.35 7.22
N ILE A 101 -6.55 8.31 6.90
CA ILE A 101 -5.91 7.24 6.13
C ILE A 101 -4.59 6.83 6.78
N ILE A 102 -4.21 5.57 6.62
CA ILE A 102 -2.88 5.09 7.01
C ILE A 102 -1.88 5.52 5.94
N VAL A 103 -0.85 6.26 6.34
CA VAL A 103 0.18 6.83 5.44
C VAL A 103 1.57 6.30 5.70
N TYR A 104 1.78 5.66 6.85
CA TYR A 104 3.07 5.10 7.23
C TYR A 104 2.89 3.77 7.93
N ALA A 105 3.84 2.86 7.69
CA ALA A 105 4.01 1.66 8.48
C ALA A 105 5.49 1.36 8.72
N LYS A 106 5.79 0.69 9.83
CA LYS A 106 7.11 0.14 10.12
C LYS A 106 6.97 -1.33 10.44
N LEU A 107 7.71 -2.16 9.71
CA LEU A 107 7.78 -3.59 9.96
C LEU A 107 9.18 -3.96 10.40
N CYS A 108 9.32 -4.82 11.40
CA CYS A 108 10.61 -5.42 11.75
C CYS A 108 10.54 -6.93 11.65
N GLU A 109 11.57 -7.54 11.10
CA GLU A 109 11.68 -8.99 10.93
C GLU A 109 12.81 -9.56 11.78
N GLU A 110 12.73 -10.84 12.07
CA GLU A 110 13.82 -11.59 12.67
C GLU A 110 13.73 -13.04 12.23
N GLU A 111 14.89 -13.67 12.06
CA GLU A 111 14.98 -15.09 11.75
C GLU A 111 14.71 -15.90 13.02
N LYS A 112 13.92 -16.97 12.93
CA LYS A 112 13.83 -17.93 14.03
C LYS A 112 15.21 -18.56 14.27
N SER A 113 15.82 -18.29 15.41
CA SER A 113 17.17 -18.75 15.81
C SER A 113 17.34 -20.28 15.87
N GLU A 114 16.26 -21.05 15.84
CA GLU A 114 16.25 -22.52 15.90
C GLU A 114 16.32 -23.21 14.53
N ALA A 115 16.43 -22.47 13.42
CA ALA A 115 16.55 -23.06 12.09
C ALA A 115 17.95 -23.67 11.89
N ALA A 116 18.13 -24.91 12.39
CA ALA A 116 19.36 -25.71 12.27
C ALA A 116 19.78 -26.03 10.81
N ASN A 117 19.05 -25.54 9.80
CA ASN A 117 19.39 -25.71 8.39
C ASN A 117 19.13 -24.41 7.62
N PHE A 118 20.10 -24.03 6.78
CA PHE A 118 20.11 -22.85 5.92
C PHE A 118 18.89 -22.75 4.98
N THR A 119 18.19 -23.87 4.77
CA THR A 119 16.98 -24.04 3.95
C THR A 119 15.67 -23.77 4.69
N ASN A 120 15.67 -23.71 6.03
CA ASN A 120 14.45 -23.59 6.85
C ASN A 120 14.38 -22.25 7.63
N ARG A 121 14.97 -21.20 7.06
CA ARG A 121 14.89 -19.83 7.61
C ARG A 121 13.45 -19.37 7.68
N SER A 122 12.86 -19.45 8.86
CA SER A 122 11.56 -18.84 9.10
C SER A 122 11.74 -17.41 9.59
N VAL A 123 12.04 -16.49 8.67
CA VAL A 123 11.97 -15.04 8.94
C VAL A 123 10.51 -14.64 9.02
N ARG A 124 10.12 -13.99 10.12
CA ARG A 124 8.73 -13.53 10.35
C ARG A 124 8.71 -12.07 10.73
N ILE A 125 7.56 -11.43 10.55
CA ILE A 125 7.34 -10.08 11.05
C ILE A 125 7.18 -10.14 12.57
N HIS A 126 8.17 -9.60 13.27
CA HIS A 126 8.21 -9.51 14.73
C HIS A 126 7.54 -8.24 15.26
N TYR A 127 7.46 -7.20 14.45
CA TYR A 127 6.85 -5.92 14.83
C TYR A 127 6.09 -5.31 13.67
N ALA A 128 4.96 -4.71 13.99
CA ALA A 128 4.27 -3.81 13.07
C ALA A 128 3.77 -2.58 13.81
N LEU A 129 3.97 -1.43 13.18
CA LEU A 129 3.36 -0.17 13.55
C LEU A 129 2.71 0.43 12.31
N VAL A 130 1.56 1.08 12.50
CA VAL A 130 0.92 1.92 11.48
C VAL A 130 0.63 3.30 12.05
N THR A 131 0.75 4.31 11.19
CA THR A 131 0.46 5.72 11.52
C THR A 131 -0.50 6.31 10.50
N THR A 132 -1.49 7.04 10.99
CA THR A 132 -2.43 7.80 10.15
C THR A 132 -1.88 9.17 9.78
N ASN A 133 -2.51 9.81 8.79
CA ASN A 133 -2.22 11.20 8.42
C ASN A 133 -2.52 12.23 9.52
N THR A 134 -3.25 11.84 10.58
CA THR A 134 -3.52 12.67 11.75
C THR A 134 -2.57 12.38 12.92
N GLY A 135 -1.60 11.48 12.73
CA GLY A 135 -0.59 11.13 13.74
C GLY A 135 -1.00 10.03 14.71
N ARG A 136 -2.19 9.43 14.56
CA ARG A 136 -2.61 8.30 15.42
C ARG A 136 -1.84 7.04 15.05
N THR A 137 -1.41 6.28 16.06
CA THR A 137 -0.62 5.07 15.88
C THR A 137 -1.19 3.88 16.65
N ILE A 138 -0.98 2.68 16.10
CA ILE A 138 -1.05 1.42 16.84
C ILE A 138 0.16 0.58 16.48
N SER A 139 0.61 -0.26 17.41
CA SER A 139 1.67 -1.23 17.16
C SER A 139 1.49 -2.51 17.97
N VAL A 140 2.06 -3.59 17.48
CA VAL A 140 2.18 -4.88 18.18
C VAL A 140 3.55 -5.49 17.91
N GLY A 141 3.92 -6.47 18.73
CA GLY A 141 5.18 -7.18 18.55
C GLY A 141 6.37 -6.51 19.24
N ARG A 142 7.57 -7.00 18.95
CA ARG A 142 8.84 -6.49 19.48
C ARG A 142 9.72 -6.01 18.33
N THR A 143 10.23 -4.79 18.44
CA THR A 143 11.20 -4.25 17.46
C THR A 143 12.46 -5.09 17.42
N THR A 144 13.09 -5.16 16.24
CA THR A 144 14.34 -5.89 16.01
C THR A 144 15.33 -4.94 15.34
N ARG A 145 16.57 -5.39 15.09
CA ARG A 145 17.55 -4.61 14.32
C ARG A 145 17.21 -4.48 12.83
N PHE A 146 16.30 -5.30 12.31
CA PHE A 146 15.97 -5.37 10.89
C PHE A 146 14.57 -4.82 10.63
N CYS A 147 14.48 -3.51 10.50
CA CYS A 147 13.23 -2.82 10.23
C CYS A 147 13.23 -2.17 8.85
N ARG A 148 12.05 -2.12 8.23
CA ARG A 148 11.77 -1.37 7.01
C ARG A 148 10.57 -0.46 7.21
N GLU A 149 10.68 0.75 6.68
CA GLU A 149 9.58 1.72 6.62
C GLU A 149 8.83 1.63 5.29
N PHE A 150 7.53 1.88 5.36
CA PHE A 150 6.63 1.93 4.23
C PHE A 150 5.88 3.25 4.27
N ARG A 151 5.92 4.00 3.18
CA ARG A 151 5.21 5.27 3.03
C ARG A 151 4.21 5.15 1.90
N ALA A 152 2.98 5.54 2.18
CA ALA A 152 1.97 5.62 1.13
C ALA A 152 2.39 6.68 0.10
N PRO A 153 2.20 6.43 -1.21
CA PRO A 153 2.40 7.45 -2.23
C PRO A 153 1.53 8.69 -1.96
N ALA A 154 1.98 9.86 -2.45
CA ALA A 154 1.25 11.11 -2.28
C ALA A 154 -0.22 10.98 -2.72
N GLY A 155 -1.15 11.40 -1.87
CA GLY A 155 -2.60 11.33 -2.13
C GLY A 155 -3.24 9.95 -1.95
N LYS A 156 -2.47 8.92 -1.56
CA LYS A 156 -2.97 7.55 -1.36
C LYS A 156 -2.87 7.12 0.11
N GLY A 157 -3.71 6.16 0.48
CA GLY A 157 -3.70 5.50 1.79
C GLY A 157 -3.75 3.98 1.66
N VAL A 158 -3.40 3.27 2.73
CA VAL A 158 -3.50 1.79 2.77
C VAL A 158 -4.97 1.36 2.68
N VAL A 159 -5.24 0.36 1.84
CA VAL A 159 -6.57 -0.25 1.66
C VAL A 159 -6.54 -1.79 1.71
N GLY A 160 -5.38 -2.38 1.93
CA GLY A 160 -5.20 -3.82 2.02
C GLY A 160 -3.73 -4.20 2.13
N GLY A 161 -3.46 -5.50 2.10
CA GLY A 161 -2.10 -6.04 2.11
C GLY A 161 -1.87 -7.05 0.99
N HIS A 162 -0.59 -7.34 0.77
CA HIS A 162 -0.16 -8.51 0.01
C HIS A 162 1.11 -9.07 0.64
N GLY A 163 1.33 -10.38 0.53
CA GLY A 163 2.43 -11.02 1.23
C GLY A 163 2.24 -12.50 1.44
N ARG A 164 2.69 -13.00 2.59
CA ARG A 164 2.60 -14.41 2.97
C ARG A 164 2.26 -14.57 4.44
N SER A 165 1.37 -15.49 4.75
CA SER A 165 0.97 -15.76 6.13
C SER A 165 0.55 -17.21 6.35
N ALA A 166 0.59 -17.65 7.60
CA ALA A 166 -0.02 -18.88 8.07
C ALA A 166 -0.60 -18.66 9.47
N LYS A 167 -0.04 -19.27 10.51
CA LYS A 167 -0.39 -18.96 11.91
C LYS A 167 0.06 -17.56 12.34
N GLU A 168 1.00 -16.98 11.60
CA GLU A 168 1.58 -15.64 11.80
C GLU A 168 1.84 -14.98 10.45
N VAL A 169 2.21 -13.70 10.45
CA VAL A 169 2.57 -12.98 9.22
C VAL A 169 4.06 -13.16 8.93
N ASP A 170 4.36 -13.91 7.87
CA ASP A 170 5.74 -14.18 7.42
C ASP A 170 6.30 -13.03 6.59
N ARG A 171 5.46 -12.46 5.69
CA ARG A 171 5.81 -11.35 4.79
C ARG A 171 4.62 -10.43 4.57
N LEU A 172 4.89 -9.13 4.54
CA LEU A 172 3.86 -8.11 4.35
C LEU A 172 4.36 -6.94 3.50
N GLY A 173 3.51 -6.52 2.58
CA GLY A 173 3.53 -5.23 1.91
C GLY A 173 2.10 -4.67 1.88
N PHE A 174 1.98 -3.40 1.54
CA PHE A 174 0.69 -2.68 1.58
C PHE A 174 0.18 -2.38 0.18
N VAL A 175 -1.14 -2.39 0.06
CA VAL A 175 -1.87 -1.97 -1.14
C VAL A 175 -2.41 -0.57 -0.88
N TYR A 176 -2.16 0.35 -1.81
CA TYR A 176 -2.52 1.75 -1.71
C TYR A 176 -3.56 2.14 -2.77
N ALA A 177 -4.51 2.99 -2.39
CA ALA A 177 -5.46 3.60 -3.31
C ALA A 177 -5.66 5.09 -2.98
N PRO A 178 -6.15 5.91 -3.94
CA PRO A 178 -6.48 7.31 -3.68
C PRO A 178 -7.37 7.47 -2.46
N LYS A 179 -7.14 8.54 -1.71
CA LYS A 179 -8.06 8.97 -0.66
C LYS A 179 -9.40 9.33 -1.28
N VAL A 180 -10.48 8.80 -0.69
CA VAL A 180 -11.88 9.04 -1.07
C VAL A 180 -12.70 9.56 0.09
#